data_AF-A0A533UCS9-F1
#
_entry.id   AF-A0A533UCS9-F1
#
_cell.length_a   1.000
_cell.length_b   1.000
_cell.length_c   1.000
_cell.angle_alpha   90.00
_cell.angle_beta   90.00
_cell.angle_gamma   90.00
#
_symmetry.space_group_name_H-M   'P 1'
#
loop_
_entity.id
_entity.type
_entity.pdbx_description
1 polymer ?
#
loop_
_entity_poly.entity_id
_entity_poly.type
_entity_poly.pdbx_seq_one_letter_code
_entity_poly.pdbx_strand_id
1 'polypeptide(L)'
;MSTPFDEWFGRRRTNSWFPDVDSMMKEMEKLMQEAVKNMDQNLPKNLIRERKLDDGSIVREMGPIVYGYSFKIGEDGKPVVRKFGNLNTFPSSLSGRFSVNEQREPVVDIIKDVDKLKVIAELPGVSKGDVRITANENSLTIESVSGERKYSKKIELPDQIDPSSGKSTYKNGILEVIFKLKNSKDYGVSINVE
;
A
#
# COMPACT_ATOMS: atom_id res chain seq x y z
N MET A 1 -12.51 12.30 0.66
CA MET A 1 -13.43 11.43 -0.11
C MET A 1 -13.35 10.06 0.52
N SER A 2 -14.49 9.51 0.94
CA SER A 2 -14.61 8.15 1.49
C SER A 2 -14.34 7.12 0.40
N THR A 3 -13.50 6.14 0.69
CA THR A 3 -13.40 4.96 -0.16
C THR A 3 -14.69 4.13 -0.04
N PRO A 4 -15.03 3.29 -1.03
CA PRO A 4 -16.12 2.31 -0.87
C PRO A 4 -15.92 1.43 0.37
N PHE A 5 -14.67 1.27 0.80
CA PHE A 5 -14.31 0.69 2.08
C PHE A 5 -14.86 1.53 3.25
N ASP A 6 -14.53 2.81 3.33
CA ASP A 6 -15.02 3.71 4.40
C ASP A 6 -16.55 3.77 4.46
N GLU A 7 -17.24 3.73 3.32
CA GLU A 7 -18.71 3.72 3.26
C GLU A 7 -19.32 2.40 3.72
N TRP A 8 -18.66 1.27 3.43
CA TRP A 8 -19.11 -0.05 3.85
C TRP A 8 -18.91 -0.28 5.35
N PHE A 9 -17.75 0.13 5.91
CA PHE A 9 -17.49 0.09 7.36
C PHE A 9 -18.28 1.12 8.16
N GLY A 10 -18.62 2.26 7.56
CA GLY A 10 -19.46 3.27 8.19
C GLY A 10 -20.92 2.83 8.38
N ARG A 11 -21.41 1.85 7.60
CA ARG A 11 -22.83 1.48 7.57
C ARG A 11 -23.27 0.39 8.55
N ARG A 12 -22.36 -0.37 9.18
CA ARG A 12 -22.77 -1.55 9.98
C ARG A 12 -22.08 -1.62 11.34
N ARG A 13 -22.80 -1.14 12.35
CA ARG A 13 -22.44 -1.12 13.78
C ARG A 13 -22.85 -2.41 14.51
N THR A 14 -22.78 -3.58 13.86
CA THR A 14 -23.27 -4.85 14.46
C THR A 14 -22.22 -5.95 14.43
N ASN A 15 -22.27 -6.76 15.50
CA ASN A 15 -21.26 -7.63 16.06
C ASN A 15 -20.94 -8.92 15.25
N SER A 16 -21.08 -8.92 13.91
CA SER A 16 -20.92 -10.14 13.09
C SER A 16 -20.13 -9.84 11.81
N TRP A 17 -18.81 -10.01 11.90
CA TRP A 17 -17.83 -9.52 10.92
C TRP A 17 -17.38 -10.57 9.89
N PHE A 18 -17.50 -11.86 10.18
CA PHE A 18 -16.99 -12.94 9.31
C PHE A 18 -17.86 -13.22 8.05
N PRO A 19 -19.21 -13.24 8.11
CA PRO A 19 -20.03 -13.54 6.93
C PRO A 19 -20.01 -12.43 5.85
N ASP A 20 -19.65 -11.20 6.24
CA ASP A 20 -19.71 -10.02 5.37
C ASP A 20 -18.42 -9.87 4.52
N VAL A 21 -17.30 -10.42 4.98
CA VAL A 21 -16.02 -10.43 4.25
C VAL A 21 -16.10 -11.29 2.99
N ASP A 22 -16.82 -12.42 3.02
CA ASP A 22 -17.02 -13.26 1.83
C ASP A 22 -17.79 -12.51 0.73
N SER A 23 -18.79 -11.72 1.11
CA SER A 23 -19.54 -10.88 0.17
C SER A 23 -18.64 -9.79 -0.41
N MET A 24 -17.84 -9.14 0.43
CA MET A 24 -16.87 -8.13 0.01
C MET A 24 -15.84 -8.70 -0.98
N MET A 25 -15.27 -9.87 -0.69
CA MET A 25 -14.30 -10.53 -1.55
C MET A 25 -14.91 -10.86 -2.93
N LYS A 26 -16.17 -11.32 -2.96
CA LYS A 26 -16.89 -11.57 -4.22
C LYS A 26 -17.14 -10.30 -5.03
N GLU A 27 -17.48 -9.18 -4.39
CA GLU A 27 -17.63 -7.89 -5.08
C GLU A 27 -16.30 -7.39 -5.64
N MET A 28 -15.20 -7.55 -4.89
CA MET A 28 -13.85 -7.22 -5.35
C MET A 28 -13.42 -8.09 -6.52
N GLU A 29 -13.72 -9.39 -6.49
CA GLU A 29 -13.44 -10.31 -7.59
C GLU A 29 -14.17 -9.87 -8.86
N LYS A 30 -15.45 -9.49 -8.75
CA LYS A 30 -16.24 -8.98 -9.88
C LYS A 30 -15.64 -7.70 -10.47
N LEU A 31 -15.25 -6.74 -9.63
CA LEU A 31 -14.58 -5.52 -10.07
C LEU A 31 -13.23 -5.82 -10.76
N MET A 32 -12.47 -6.78 -10.25
CA MET A 32 -11.21 -7.21 -10.87
C MET A 32 -11.45 -7.87 -12.22
N GLN A 33 -12.46 -8.73 -12.36
CA GLN A 33 -12.84 -9.35 -13.63
C GLN A 33 -13.23 -8.28 -14.67
N GLU A 34 -13.97 -7.26 -14.28
CA GLU A 34 -14.29 -6.12 -15.15
C GLU A 34 -13.04 -5.29 -15.48
N ALA A 35 -12.11 -5.13 -14.52
CA ALA A 35 -10.83 -4.45 -14.74
C ALA A 35 -10.00 -5.15 -15.82
N VAL A 36 -9.85 -6.47 -15.71
CA VAL A 36 -9.10 -7.30 -16.66
C VAL A 36 -9.75 -7.25 -18.05
N LYS A 37 -11.09 -7.39 -18.12
CA LYS A 37 -11.82 -7.34 -19.41
C LYS A 37 -11.64 -6.00 -20.14
N ASN A 38 -11.52 -4.90 -19.41
CA ASN A 38 -11.39 -3.55 -19.98
C ASN A 38 -9.93 -3.05 -20.03
N MET A 39 -8.95 -3.86 -19.59
CA MET A 39 -7.56 -3.47 -19.44
C MET A 39 -6.87 -3.24 -20.79
N ASP A 40 -7.15 -4.10 -21.78
CA ASP A 40 -6.51 -4.07 -23.10
C ASP A 40 -6.66 -2.73 -23.84
N GLN A 41 -7.74 -1.98 -23.56
CA GLN A 41 -7.98 -0.71 -24.24
C GLN A 41 -7.19 0.47 -23.66
N ASN A 42 -6.65 0.38 -22.42
CA ASN A 42 -6.07 1.52 -21.70
C ASN A 42 -4.66 1.24 -21.15
N LEU A 43 -3.96 0.23 -21.66
CA LEU A 43 -2.60 -0.06 -21.21
C LEU A 43 -1.60 1.00 -21.69
N PRO A 44 -0.79 1.57 -20.79
CA PRO A 44 0.26 2.47 -21.19
C PRO A 44 1.35 1.69 -21.96
N LYS A 45 1.85 2.30 -23.05
CA LYS A 45 2.77 1.66 -24.01
C LYS A 45 4.05 1.11 -23.38
N ASN A 46 4.49 1.67 -22.26
CA ASN A 46 5.67 1.25 -21.50
C ASN A 46 5.51 -0.10 -20.77
N LEU A 47 4.28 -0.62 -20.63
CA LEU A 47 4.02 -1.96 -20.08
C LEU A 47 3.98 -3.06 -21.15
N ILE A 48 4.14 -2.69 -22.42
CA ILE A 48 4.18 -3.61 -23.57
C ILE A 48 5.64 -3.75 -23.97
N ARG A 49 6.21 -4.95 -23.77
CA ARG A 49 7.54 -5.31 -24.25
C ARG A 49 7.39 -6.13 -25.52
N GLU A 50 7.94 -5.65 -26.63
CA GLU A 50 7.98 -6.41 -27.87
C GLU A 50 9.31 -7.15 -27.97
N ARG A 51 9.25 -8.47 -28.11
CA ARG A 51 10.41 -9.36 -28.33
C ARG A 51 10.30 -9.96 -29.71
N LYS A 52 11.34 -9.82 -30.54
CA LYS A 52 11.46 -10.59 -31.78
C LYS A 52 12.05 -11.96 -31.47
N LEU A 53 11.40 -13.00 -31.96
CA LEU A 53 11.88 -14.37 -31.93
C LEU A 53 12.84 -14.62 -33.11
N ASP A 54 13.62 -15.69 -33.01
CA ASP A 54 14.60 -16.09 -34.03
C ASP A 54 13.94 -16.43 -35.37
N ASP A 55 12.64 -16.75 -35.36
CA ASP A 55 11.80 -16.99 -36.55
C ASP A 55 11.23 -15.69 -37.17
N GLY A 56 11.57 -14.52 -36.62
CA GLY A 56 11.12 -13.20 -37.08
C GLY A 56 9.74 -12.78 -36.57
N SER A 57 9.03 -13.63 -35.81
CA SER A 57 7.75 -13.27 -35.19
C SER A 57 7.96 -12.32 -34.00
N ILE A 58 6.97 -11.45 -33.74
CA ILE A 58 7.00 -10.50 -32.62
C ILE A 58 6.07 -11.02 -31.53
N VAL A 59 6.61 -11.31 -30.36
CA VAL A 59 5.85 -11.61 -29.14
C VAL A 59 5.69 -10.34 -28.34
N ARG A 60 4.45 -10.00 -27.99
CA ARG A 60 4.12 -8.90 -27.08
C ARG A 60 3.96 -9.46 -25.67
N GLU A 61 4.88 -9.12 -24.79
CA GLU A 61 4.80 -9.41 -23.36
C GLU A 61 4.19 -8.20 -22.65
N MET A 62 3.12 -8.43 -21.89
CA MET A 62 2.40 -7.38 -21.16
C MET A 62 2.64 -7.54 -19.66
N GLY A 63 3.09 -6.47 -18.99
CA GLY A 63 3.20 -6.42 -17.53
C GLY A 63 4.63 -6.40 -16.96
N PRO A 64 4.82 -6.66 -15.65
CA PRO A 64 3.83 -7.22 -14.74
C PRO A 64 2.83 -6.18 -14.20
N ILE A 65 1.55 -6.55 -14.21
CA ILE A 65 0.45 -5.80 -13.61
C ILE A 65 0.13 -6.47 -12.28
N VAL A 66 0.17 -5.69 -11.20
CA VAL A 66 0.00 -6.14 -9.83
C VAL A 66 -1.17 -5.39 -9.23
N TYR A 67 -2.15 -6.13 -8.72
CA TYR A 67 -3.25 -5.60 -7.93
C TYR A 67 -3.39 -6.46 -6.68
N GLY A 68 -3.42 -5.82 -5.52
CA GLY A 68 -3.63 -6.53 -4.27
C GLY A 68 -4.15 -5.65 -3.15
N TYR A 69 -4.66 -6.33 -2.13
CA TYR A 69 -5.16 -5.74 -0.91
C TYR A 69 -4.55 -6.48 0.30
N SER A 70 -4.31 -5.74 1.37
CA SER A 70 -3.89 -6.23 2.67
C SER A 70 -5.00 -5.92 3.67
N PHE A 71 -5.32 -6.87 4.53
CA PHE A 71 -6.34 -6.75 5.57
C PHE A 71 -5.70 -6.98 6.94
N LYS A 72 -5.94 -6.07 7.88
CA LYS A 72 -5.48 -6.19 9.27
C LYS A 72 -6.58 -5.76 10.23
N ILE A 73 -6.67 -6.46 11.36
CA ILE A 73 -7.57 -6.10 12.46
C ILE A 73 -6.85 -5.08 13.33
N GLY A 74 -7.41 -3.89 13.49
CA GLY A 74 -6.91 -2.87 14.41
C GLY A 74 -7.18 -3.23 15.86
N GLU A 75 -6.45 -2.61 16.78
CA GLU A 75 -6.64 -2.78 18.23
C GLU A 75 -8.04 -2.35 18.70
N ASP A 76 -8.69 -1.45 17.95
CA ASP A 76 -10.07 -1.02 18.16
C ASP A 76 -11.12 -2.00 17.60
N GLY A 77 -10.68 -3.18 17.13
CA GLY A 77 -11.52 -4.19 16.50
C GLY A 77 -11.97 -3.83 15.08
N LYS A 78 -11.51 -2.70 14.51
CA LYS A 78 -11.90 -2.30 13.16
C LYS A 78 -10.91 -2.82 12.11
N PRO A 79 -11.38 -3.29 10.95
CA PRO A 79 -10.51 -3.61 9.83
C PRO A 79 -9.82 -2.38 9.27
N VAL A 80 -8.54 -2.55 8.97
CA VAL A 80 -7.73 -1.64 8.17
C VAL A 80 -7.40 -2.37 6.88
N VAL A 81 -7.89 -1.85 5.76
CA VAL A 81 -7.57 -2.39 4.44
C VAL A 81 -6.73 -1.42 3.64
N ARG A 82 -5.68 -1.95 3.03
CA ARG A 82 -4.69 -1.21 2.26
C ARG A 82 -4.54 -1.83 0.90
N LYS A 83 -4.49 -1.02 -0.15
CA LYS A 83 -4.23 -1.47 -1.52
C LYS A 83 -2.73 -1.38 -1.82
N PHE A 84 -2.27 -2.19 -2.76
CA PHE A 84 -0.89 -2.17 -3.27
C PHE A 84 -0.85 -2.62 -4.73
N GLY A 85 0.31 -2.43 -5.37
CA GLY A 85 0.51 -2.73 -6.78
C GLY A 85 0.44 -1.48 -7.67
N ASN A 86 0.25 -1.68 -8.97
CA ASN A 86 0.21 -0.59 -9.96
C ASN A 86 -1.12 -0.46 -10.71
N LEU A 87 -2.15 -1.21 -10.28
CA LEU A 87 -3.49 -1.11 -10.83
C LEU A 87 -4.35 -0.14 -10.00
N ASN A 88 -4.66 1.03 -10.54
CA ASN A 88 -5.61 1.94 -9.93
C ASN A 88 -7.04 1.54 -10.32
N THR A 89 -7.73 0.89 -9.39
CA THR A 89 -9.08 0.35 -9.55
C THR A 89 -10.20 1.26 -9.05
N PHE A 90 -9.90 2.47 -8.55
CA PHE A 90 -10.95 3.37 -8.04
C PHE A 90 -10.87 4.81 -8.56
N PRO A 91 -12.06 5.44 -8.74
CA PRO A 91 -12.31 6.49 -9.70
C PRO A 91 -12.02 7.86 -9.09
N SER A 92 -10.91 8.48 -9.44
CA SER A 92 -10.88 9.95 -9.39
C SER A 92 -11.70 10.59 -10.53
N SER A 93 -12.36 9.77 -11.36
CA SER A 93 -13.07 10.19 -12.56
C SER A 93 -14.37 9.41 -12.68
N LEU A 94 -15.47 10.12 -12.92
CA LEU A 94 -16.81 9.63 -13.31
C LEU A 94 -16.86 8.57 -14.44
N SER A 95 -15.72 8.06 -14.93
CA SER A 95 -15.60 7.31 -16.18
C SER A 95 -15.42 5.80 -16.04
N GLY A 96 -15.26 5.23 -14.83
CA GLY A 96 -15.07 3.78 -14.67
C GLY A 96 -13.81 3.22 -15.36
N ARG A 97 -12.83 4.08 -15.66
CA ARG A 97 -11.60 3.69 -16.37
C ARG A 97 -10.52 3.23 -15.40
N PHE A 98 -10.02 2.02 -15.64
CA PHE A 98 -8.83 1.48 -14.98
C PHE A 98 -7.58 2.12 -15.57
N SER A 99 -6.68 2.61 -14.73
CA SER A 99 -5.36 3.08 -15.16
C SER A 99 -4.26 2.26 -14.50
N VAL A 100 -3.31 1.81 -15.31
CA VAL A 100 -2.12 1.13 -14.82
C VAL A 100 -1.01 2.16 -14.72
N ASN A 101 -0.44 2.33 -13.54
CA ASN A 101 0.72 3.18 -13.35
C ASN A 101 2.00 2.41 -13.67
N GLU A 102 3.05 3.13 -14.08
CA GLU A 102 4.38 2.53 -14.21
C GLU A 102 4.97 2.19 -12.84
N GLN A 103 4.69 3.04 -11.84
CA GLN A 103 5.16 2.88 -10.47
C GLN A 103 4.17 2.04 -9.66
N ARG A 104 4.70 1.13 -8.85
CA ARG A 104 3.95 0.30 -7.92
C ARG A 104 3.89 0.95 -6.54
N GLU A 105 2.75 0.85 -5.88
CA GLU A 105 2.71 1.07 -4.45
C GLU A 105 3.23 -0.18 -3.71
N PRO A 106 4.23 -0.04 -2.83
CA PRO A 106 4.66 -1.13 -1.96
C PRO A 106 3.57 -1.46 -0.93
N VAL A 107 3.63 -2.71 -0.46
CA VAL A 107 2.92 -3.11 0.76
C VAL A 107 3.61 -2.44 1.94
N VAL A 108 2.81 -1.81 2.81
CA VAL A 108 3.32 -1.10 3.98
C VAL A 108 2.48 -1.44 5.20
N ASP A 109 3.15 -1.75 6.31
CA ASP A 109 2.54 -1.83 7.65
C ASP A 109 3.11 -0.72 8.56
N ILE A 110 2.27 -0.25 9.48
CA ILE A 110 2.64 0.75 10.49
C ILE A 110 2.32 0.15 11.85
N ILE A 111 3.32 0.11 12.72
CA ILE A 111 3.23 -0.41 14.08
C ILE A 111 3.57 0.74 15.02
N LYS A 112 2.62 1.09 15.88
CA LYS A 112 2.81 2.07 16.94
C LYS A 112 3.19 1.35 18.23
N ASP A 113 4.14 1.92 18.95
CA ASP A 113 4.50 1.55 20.31
C ASP A 113 4.32 2.79 21.21
N VAL A 114 4.62 2.65 22.49
CA VAL A 114 4.50 3.70 23.50
C VAL A 114 5.30 4.95 23.10
N ASP A 115 6.59 4.80 22.75
CA ASP A 115 7.50 5.91 22.47
C ASP A 115 7.96 6.01 21.02
N LYS A 116 7.54 5.06 20.17
CA LYS A 116 8.07 4.88 18.81
C LYS A 116 6.98 4.54 17.81
N LEU A 117 7.27 4.84 16.55
CA LEU A 117 6.49 4.44 15.40
C LEU A 117 7.41 3.72 14.41
N LYS A 118 7.03 2.50 14.03
CA LYS A 118 7.74 1.66 13.06
C LYS A 118 6.92 1.56 11.78
N VAL A 119 7.57 1.79 10.65
CA VAL A 119 7.02 1.57 9.31
C VAL A 119 7.82 0.48 8.62
N ILE A 120 7.13 -0.53 8.09
CA ILE A 120 7.73 -1.64 7.34
C ILE A 120 7.20 -1.58 5.91
N ALA A 121 8.09 -1.64 4.92
CA ALA A 121 7.72 -1.60 3.50
C ALA A 121 8.44 -2.69 2.70
N GLU A 122 7.71 -3.35 1.80
CA GLU A 122 8.27 -4.37 0.90
C GLU A 122 8.61 -3.78 -0.47
N LEU A 123 9.88 -3.88 -0.83
CA LEU A 123 10.50 -3.37 -2.06
C LEU A 123 11.32 -4.47 -2.76
N PRO A 124 10.69 -5.58 -3.19
CA PRO A 124 11.41 -6.70 -3.79
C PRO A 124 12.03 -6.31 -5.13
N GLY A 125 13.33 -6.58 -5.29
CA GLY A 125 14.09 -6.28 -6.51
C GLY A 125 14.60 -4.83 -6.60
N VAL A 126 14.51 -4.06 -5.51
CA VAL A 126 15.16 -2.75 -5.37
C VAL A 126 16.47 -2.93 -4.60
N SER A 127 17.53 -2.23 -4.99
CA SER A 127 18.78 -2.24 -4.22
C SER A 127 18.73 -1.18 -3.12
N LYS A 128 19.45 -1.40 -2.00
CA LYS A 128 19.50 -0.44 -0.88
C LYS A 128 19.85 0.98 -1.33
N GLY A 129 20.82 1.12 -2.23
CA GLY A 129 21.28 2.42 -2.74
C GLY A 129 20.23 3.18 -3.56
N ASP A 130 19.19 2.49 -4.03
CA ASP A 130 18.12 3.08 -4.83
C ASP A 130 16.91 3.48 -4.00
N VAL A 131 16.89 3.18 -2.69
CA VAL A 131 15.77 3.52 -1.81
C VAL A 131 15.95 4.93 -1.25
N ARG A 132 14.98 5.81 -1.53
CA ARG A 132 14.89 7.15 -0.95
C ARG A 132 13.73 7.21 0.03
N ILE A 133 14.00 7.79 1.20
CA ILE A 133 13.02 7.95 2.29
C ILE A 133 13.02 9.41 2.69
N THR A 134 11.84 10.03 2.68
CA THR A 134 11.66 11.42 3.11
C THR A 134 10.58 11.45 4.17
N ALA A 135 10.87 11.98 5.35
CA ALA A 135 9.92 12.08 6.46
C ALA A 135 9.70 13.54 6.86
N ASN A 136 8.46 13.86 7.20
CA ASN A 136 8.12 15.03 8.00
C ASN A 136 7.31 14.58 9.22
N GLU A 137 6.80 15.52 10.01
CA GLU A 137 6.16 15.19 11.30
C GLU A 137 4.93 14.29 11.15
N ASN A 138 4.24 14.35 10.01
CA ASN A 138 2.95 13.69 9.81
C ASN A 138 2.96 12.66 8.66
N SER A 139 4.04 12.55 7.89
CA SER A 139 4.07 11.70 6.70
C SER A 139 5.46 11.16 6.38
N LEU A 140 5.47 9.99 5.73
CA LEU A 140 6.65 9.29 5.24
C LEU A 140 6.45 8.98 3.75
N THR A 141 7.40 9.40 2.91
CA THR A 141 7.45 9.06 1.49
C THR A 141 8.57 8.06 1.25
N ILE A 142 8.25 6.97 0.56
CA ILE A 142 9.19 5.90 0.18
C ILE A 142 9.20 5.81 -1.34
N GLU A 143 10.37 5.96 -1.95
CA GLU A 143 10.56 5.96 -3.40
C GLU A 143 11.77 5.11 -3.79
N SER A 144 11.70 4.44 -4.95
CA SER A 144 12.88 3.87 -5.61
C SER A 144 13.35 4.80 -6.73
N VAL A 145 14.61 5.22 -6.68
CA VAL A 145 15.18 6.20 -7.63
C VAL A 145 15.60 5.55 -8.94
N SER A 146 16.02 4.28 -8.90
CA SER A 146 16.53 3.55 -10.06
C SER A 146 16.19 2.05 -9.99
N GLY A 147 16.34 1.35 -11.12
CA GLY A 147 16.07 -0.10 -11.25
C GLY A 147 14.87 -0.44 -12.14
N GLU A 148 14.71 -1.74 -12.44
CA GLU A 148 13.62 -2.24 -13.28
C GLU A 148 12.23 -2.09 -12.62
N ARG A 149 12.18 -2.08 -11.28
CA ARG A 149 10.95 -1.97 -10.50
C ARG A 149 10.90 -0.62 -9.81
N LYS A 150 9.94 0.22 -10.22
CA LYS A 150 9.71 1.52 -9.62
C LYS A 150 8.62 1.43 -8.55
N TYR A 151 8.94 1.89 -7.35
CA TYR A 151 8.01 2.03 -6.22
C TYR A 151 7.90 3.49 -5.80
N SER A 152 6.68 3.93 -5.46
CA SER A 152 6.45 5.21 -4.82
C SER A 152 5.18 5.14 -3.96
N LYS A 153 5.27 5.63 -2.72
CA LYS A 153 4.11 5.79 -1.85
C LYS A 153 4.36 6.85 -0.79
N LYS A 154 3.39 7.75 -0.64
CA LYS A 154 3.28 8.67 0.49
C LYS A 154 2.34 8.07 1.53
N ILE A 155 2.79 8.03 2.77
CA ILE A 155 2.10 7.43 3.89
C ILE A 155 1.80 8.55 4.87
N GLU A 156 0.52 8.80 5.14
CA GLU A 156 0.12 9.64 6.27
C GLU A 156 0.27 8.83 7.57
N LEU A 157 0.96 9.40 8.56
CA LEU A 157 1.26 8.76 9.83
C LEU A 157 0.11 9.01 10.82
N PRO A 158 -0.22 8.00 11.67
CA PRO A 158 -1.27 8.15 12.68
C PRO A 158 -0.91 9.12 13.80
N ASP A 159 0.38 9.35 14.05
CA ASP A 159 0.88 10.20 15.13
C ASP A 159 2.10 10.99 14.69
N GLN A 160 2.34 12.11 15.39
CA GLN A 160 3.48 12.97 15.12
C GLN A 160 4.80 12.33 15.55
N ILE A 161 5.72 12.23 14.58
CA ILE A 161 7.07 11.74 14.79
C ILE A 161 8.08 12.89 14.92
N ASP A 162 9.25 12.59 15.49
CA ASP A 162 10.46 13.39 15.30
C ASP A 162 11.22 12.84 14.07
N PRO A 163 11.22 13.54 12.92
CA PRO A 163 11.87 13.05 11.70
C PRO A 163 13.37 12.87 11.84
N SER A 164 14.02 13.68 12.70
CA SER A 164 15.46 13.64 12.92
C SER A 164 15.91 12.39 13.68
N SER A 165 14.99 11.74 14.41
CA SER A 165 15.23 10.51 15.15
C SER A 165 15.26 9.23 14.30
N GLY A 166 14.94 9.36 13.01
CA GLY A 166 14.74 8.25 12.09
C GLY A 166 15.94 7.31 11.99
N LYS A 167 15.70 6.01 12.18
CA LYS A 167 16.65 4.93 11.91
C LYS A 167 16.04 3.97 10.91
N SER A 168 16.83 3.48 9.97
CA SER A 168 16.35 2.52 8.98
C SER A 168 17.28 1.31 8.83
N THR A 169 16.66 0.17 8.53
CA THR A 169 17.36 -1.05 8.12
C THR A 169 16.76 -1.55 6.81
N TYR A 170 17.59 -2.15 5.95
CA TYR A 170 17.14 -2.71 4.69
C TYR A 170 17.79 -4.06 4.46
N LYS A 171 16.99 -5.11 4.35
CA LYS A 171 17.47 -6.48 4.16
C LYS A 171 16.49 -7.26 3.29
N ASN A 172 17.02 -7.92 2.25
CA ASN A 172 16.25 -8.82 1.37
C ASN A 172 14.96 -8.20 0.81
N GLY A 173 15.00 -6.92 0.41
CA GLY A 173 13.81 -6.24 -0.11
C GLY A 173 12.90 -5.63 0.95
N ILE A 174 13.18 -5.81 2.24
CA ILE A 174 12.35 -5.29 3.33
C ILE A 174 13.03 -4.05 3.91
N LEU A 175 12.32 -2.92 3.87
CA LEU A 175 12.68 -1.68 4.54
C LEU A 175 11.96 -1.59 5.88
N GLU A 176 12.70 -1.41 6.96
CA GLU A 176 12.16 -1.02 8.26
C GLU A 176 12.65 0.38 8.61
N VAL A 177 11.75 1.27 9.01
CA VAL A 177 12.06 2.63 9.48
C VAL A 177 11.40 2.86 10.83
N ILE A 178 12.17 3.36 11.80
CA ILE A 178 11.70 3.61 13.16
C ILE A 178 11.93 5.08 13.50
N PHE A 179 10.91 5.73 14.03
CA PHE A 179 10.94 7.09 14.54
C PHE A 179 10.49 7.13 16.01
N LYS A 180 10.96 8.13 16.76
CA LYS A 180 10.39 8.48 18.07
C LYS A 180 9.12 9.30 17.89
N LEU A 181 8.14 9.09 18.76
CA LEU A 181 6.93 9.89 18.84
C LEU A 181 7.18 11.18 19.64
N LYS A 182 6.71 12.32 19.15
CA LYS A 182 6.88 13.62 19.82
C LYS A 182 6.12 13.72 21.15
N ASN A 183 4.94 13.13 21.24
CA ASN A 183 4.03 13.26 22.39
C ASN A 183 4.04 12.02 23.32
N SER A 184 5.11 11.25 23.34
CA SER A 184 5.20 9.99 24.11
C SER A 184 5.31 10.14 25.63
N LYS A 185 5.18 11.36 26.19
CA LYS A 185 5.48 11.64 27.60
C LYS A 185 4.33 11.40 28.60
N ASP A 186 3.11 11.10 28.17
CA ASP A 186 1.93 11.03 29.07
C ASP A 186 1.31 9.63 29.21
N TYR A 187 2.13 8.59 29.40
CA TYR A 187 1.60 7.29 29.84
C TYR A 187 1.53 7.28 31.36
N GLY A 188 0.32 7.48 31.90
CA GLY A 188 0.05 7.35 33.33
C GLY A 188 0.53 6.00 33.87
N VAL A 189 1.18 6.02 35.02
CA VAL A 189 1.65 4.83 35.71
C VAL A 189 0.45 4.11 36.33
N SER A 190 0.33 2.80 36.11
CA SER A 190 -0.67 1.97 36.80
C SER A 190 -0.42 2.00 38.30
N ILE A 191 -1.42 2.44 39.07
CA ILE A 191 -1.41 2.38 40.53
C ILE A 191 -2.18 1.12 40.92
N ASN A 192 -1.51 0.19 41.62
CA ASN A 192 -2.20 -0.95 42.23
C ASN A 192 -3.00 -0.46 43.43
N VAL A 193 -4.25 -0.89 43.52
CA VAL A 193 -5.10 -0.66 44.68
C VAL A 193 -4.90 -1.84 45.64
N GLU A 194 -4.50 -1.55 46.88
CA GLU A 194 -4.47 -2.50 48.01
C GLU A 194 -5.85 -2.62 48.67
#